data_AF-A0A259E4U6-F1
#
_entry.id   AF-A0A259E4U6-F1
#
_cell.length_a   1.000
_cell.length_b   1.000
_cell.length_c   1.000
_cell.angle_alpha   90.00
_cell.angle_beta   90.00
_cell.angle_gamma   90.00
#
_symmetry.space_group_name_H-M   'P 1'
#
loop_
_entity.id
_entity.type
_entity.pdbx_description
1 polymer ?
#
loop_
_entity_poly.entity_id
_entity_poly.type
_entity_poly.pdbx_seq_one_letter_code
_entity_poly.pdbx_strand_id
1 'polypeptide(L)'
;MPTDWDDDDLPEWTDEQFARAEFSVGGKVVRAAQGTLTKAGRPFAENPKKQVTLRLDPDVIEKFRATGKGWQSRINAELRKALGI
;
A
#
# COMPACT_ATOMS: atom_id res chain seq x y z
N MET A 1 16.22 -10.23 26.84
CA MET A 1 15.20 -9.30 27.35
C MET A 1 15.84 -8.44 28.41
N PRO A 2 15.39 -7.20 28.63
CA PRO A 2 15.76 -6.43 29.83
C PRO A 2 15.52 -7.27 31.09
N THR A 3 16.37 -7.13 32.10
CA THR A 3 16.33 -7.93 33.35
C THR A 3 15.21 -7.53 34.32
N ASP A 4 14.54 -6.42 34.04
CA ASP A 4 13.42 -5.83 34.79
C ASP A 4 12.06 -6.11 34.13
N TRP A 5 12.01 -7.00 33.14
CA TRP A 5 10.75 -7.41 32.51
C TRP A 5 9.99 -8.38 33.42
N ASP A 6 8.88 -7.92 34.00
CA ASP A 6 7.92 -8.74 34.74
C ASP A 6 6.68 -8.99 33.88
N ASP A 7 6.28 -10.25 33.76
CA ASP A 7 5.09 -10.63 32.98
C ASP A 7 3.78 -10.19 33.69
N ASP A 8 3.85 -9.93 35.00
CA ASP A 8 2.71 -9.46 35.79
C ASP A 8 2.35 -7.97 35.54
N ASP A 9 3.25 -7.21 34.90
CA ASP A 9 3.03 -5.80 34.51
C ASP A 9 2.36 -5.65 33.13
N LEU A 10 2.08 -6.75 32.41
CA LEU A 10 1.40 -6.67 31.12
C LEU A 10 -0.06 -6.22 31.32
N PRO A 11 -0.54 -5.24 30.55
CA PRO A 11 -1.95 -4.89 30.58
C PRO A 11 -2.80 -6.09 30.18
N GLU A 12 -3.88 -6.32 30.93
CA GLU A 12 -4.86 -7.30 30.54
C GLU A 12 -5.39 -6.98 29.15
N TRP A 13 -5.57 -8.04 28.37
CA TRP A 13 -6.17 -7.91 27.06
C TRP A 13 -7.62 -7.47 27.21
N THR A 14 -7.98 -6.38 26.54
CA THR A 14 -9.36 -5.91 26.56
C THR A 14 -10.24 -6.81 25.68
N ASP A 15 -11.55 -6.84 25.96
CA ASP A 15 -12.52 -7.59 25.16
C ASP A 15 -12.50 -7.19 23.68
N GLU A 16 -12.26 -5.91 23.39
CA GLU A 16 -12.12 -5.41 22.01
C GLU A 16 -10.87 -5.97 21.33
N GLN A 17 -9.77 -6.13 22.07
CA GLN A 17 -8.54 -6.74 21.56
C GLN A 17 -8.75 -8.24 21.30
N PHE A 18 -9.46 -8.95 22.17
CA PHE A 18 -9.88 -10.33 21.92
C PHE A 18 -10.83 -10.45 20.75
N ALA A 19 -11.75 -9.49 20.56
CA ALA A 19 -12.71 -9.51 19.46
C ALA A 19 -12.03 -9.41 18.08
N ARG A 20 -10.90 -8.70 17.99
CA ARG A 20 -10.16 -8.50 16.74
C ARG A 20 -9.00 -9.48 16.49
N ALA A 21 -8.58 -10.24 17.51
CA ALA A 21 -7.42 -11.12 17.45
C ALA A 21 -7.58 -12.29 16.47
N GLU A 22 -6.47 -12.91 16.07
CA GLU A 22 -6.51 -14.22 15.42
C GLU A 22 -6.66 -15.32 16.47
N PHE A 23 -7.59 -16.25 16.26
CA PHE A 23 -7.69 -17.47 17.05
C PHE A 23 -7.21 -18.64 16.22
N SER A 24 -6.16 -19.31 16.70
CA SER A 24 -5.58 -20.51 16.09
C SER A 24 -5.48 -21.62 17.13
N VAL A 25 -5.88 -22.84 16.75
CA VAL A 25 -5.79 -24.04 17.58
C VAL A 25 -4.96 -25.07 16.82
N GLY A 26 -3.85 -25.52 17.40
CA GLY A 26 -2.95 -26.49 16.76
C GLY A 26 -2.36 -26.02 15.43
N GLY A 27 -2.15 -24.71 15.27
CA GLY A 27 -1.64 -24.11 14.03
C GLY A 27 -2.70 -23.89 12.95
N LYS A 28 -3.97 -24.25 13.19
CA LYS A 28 -5.09 -23.97 12.29
C LYS A 28 -5.86 -22.74 12.74
N VAL A 29 -5.89 -21.71 11.89
CA VAL A 29 -6.70 -20.51 12.11
C VAL A 29 -8.18 -20.86 12.08
N VAL A 30 -8.86 -20.66 13.21
CA VAL A 30 -10.32 -20.85 13.38
C VAL A 30 -11.06 -19.54 13.13
N ARG A 31 -10.43 -18.41 13.48
CA ARG A 31 -10.93 -17.07 13.19
C ARG A 31 -9.74 -16.17 12.88
N ALA A 32 -9.66 -15.66 11.66
CA ALA A 32 -8.65 -14.69 11.28
C ALA A 32 -8.82 -13.39 12.08
N ALA A 33 -7.71 -12.68 12.32
CA ALA A 33 -7.78 -11.34 12.89
C ALA A 33 -8.59 -10.40 11.99
N GLN A 34 -9.17 -9.36 12.58
CA GLN A 34 -9.93 -8.33 11.87
C GLN A 34 -9.38 -6.94 12.21
N GLY A 35 -9.20 -6.07 11.22
CA GLY A 35 -8.74 -4.70 11.45
C GLY A 35 -7.96 -4.10 10.29
N THR A 36 -7.58 -2.83 10.41
CA THR A 36 -6.88 -2.09 9.35
C THR A 36 -5.58 -2.77 8.90
N LEU A 37 -4.87 -3.43 9.82
CA LEU A 37 -3.63 -4.16 9.52
C LEU A 37 -3.88 -5.49 8.77
N THR A 38 -5.10 -6.04 8.86
CA THR A 38 -5.50 -7.28 8.17
C THR A 38 -6.06 -7.04 6.78
N LYS A 39 -6.43 -5.79 6.46
CA LYS A 39 -6.75 -5.40 5.09
C LYS A 39 -5.45 -5.38 4.31
N ALA A 40 -5.26 -6.39 3.47
CA ALA A 40 -4.20 -6.36 2.47
C ALA A 40 -4.28 -5.01 1.75
N GLY A 41 -3.13 -4.33 1.61
CA GLY A 41 -3.04 -3.09 0.85
C GLY A 41 -3.48 -3.30 -0.60
N ARG A 42 -3.34 -2.26 -1.44
CA ARG A 42 -3.58 -2.43 -2.88
C ARG A 42 -2.77 -3.65 -3.35
N PRO A 43 -3.41 -4.65 -3.99
CA PRO A 43 -2.71 -5.84 -4.45
C PRO A 43 -1.50 -5.47 -5.29
N PHE A 44 -0.44 -6.27 -5.19
CA PHE A 44 0.76 -6.09 -5.98
C PHE A 44 0.38 -6.06 -7.46
N ALA A 45 0.70 -4.95 -8.15
CA ALA A 45 0.48 -4.86 -9.57
C ALA A 45 1.56 -5.67 -10.29
N GLU A 46 1.17 -6.59 -11.18
CA GLU A 46 2.12 -7.43 -11.93
C GLU A 46 3.10 -6.60 -12.79
N ASN A 47 2.67 -5.42 -13.26
CA ASN A 47 3.51 -4.49 -14.01
C ASN A 47 3.36 -3.05 -13.51
N PRO A 48 4.05 -2.67 -12.41
CA PRO A 48 3.95 -1.33 -11.85
C PRO A 48 4.64 -0.31 -12.76
N LYS A 49 4.12 0.93 -12.77
CA LYS A 49 4.79 2.04 -13.45
C LYS A 49 6.18 2.24 -12.84
N LYS A 50 7.22 2.25 -13.68
CA LYS A 50 8.59 2.55 -13.23
C LYS A 50 8.78 4.06 -13.17
N GLN A 51 9.22 4.57 -12.02
CA GLN A 51 9.65 5.95 -11.89
C GLN A 51 11.01 6.10 -12.58
N VAL A 52 11.07 6.98 -13.58
CA VAL A 52 12.31 7.29 -14.30
C VAL A 52 12.54 8.80 -14.27
N THR A 53 13.81 9.20 -14.22
CA THR A 53 14.20 10.61 -14.34
C THR A 53 14.42 10.92 -15.82
N LEU A 54 13.44 11.57 -16.46
CA LEU A 54 13.50 12.00 -17.86
C LEU A 54 13.39 13.52 -17.94
N ARG A 55 14.18 14.14 -18.81
CA ARG A 55 14.03 15.55 -19.17
C ARG A 55 13.19 15.65 -20.44
N LEU A 56 12.16 16.49 -20.41
CA LEU A 56 11.28 16.79 -21.53
C LEU A 56 11.34 18.30 -21.79
N ASP A 57 11.02 18.71 -23.02
CA ASP A 57 10.96 20.11 -23.37
C ASP A 57 9.93 20.86 -22.51
N PRO A 58 10.22 22.12 -22.11
CA PRO A 58 9.33 22.91 -21.26
C PRO A 58 7.94 23.08 -21.87
N ASP A 59 7.85 23.35 -23.18
CA ASP A 59 6.59 23.54 -23.90
C ASP A 59 5.68 22.31 -23.84
N VAL A 60 6.28 21.11 -23.87
CA VAL A 60 5.55 19.84 -23.75
C VAL A 60 4.96 19.71 -22.34
N ILE A 61 5.78 19.98 -21.32
CA ILE A 61 5.34 19.93 -19.92
C ILE A 61 4.22 20.94 -19.67
N GLU A 62 4.35 22.17 -20.16
CA GLU A 62 3.35 23.22 -19.99
C GLU A 62 2.02 22.86 -20.65
N LYS A 63 2.04 22.40 -21.91
CA LYS A 63 0.83 21.95 -22.60
C LYS A 63 0.13 20.82 -21.86
N PHE A 64 0.88 19.82 -21.37
CA PHE A 64 0.26 18.75 -20.59
C PHE A 64 -0.23 19.26 -19.23
N ARG A 65 0.52 20.09 -18.50
CA ARG A 65 0.07 20.66 -17.22
C ARG A 65 -1.22 21.46 -17.35
N ALA A 66 -1.39 22.20 -18.45
CA ALA A 66 -2.61 22.95 -18.75
C ALA A 66 -3.86 22.05 -18.88
N THR A 67 -3.69 20.75 -19.20
CA THR A 67 -4.81 19.79 -19.20
C THR A 67 -5.32 19.42 -17.79
N GLY A 68 -4.70 19.96 -16.73
CA GLY A 68 -5.15 19.81 -15.35
C GLY A 68 -4.81 18.45 -14.73
N LYS A 69 -5.56 18.08 -13.68
CA LYS A 69 -5.34 16.85 -12.91
C LYS A 69 -5.22 15.63 -13.84
N GLY A 70 -4.18 14.82 -13.61
CA GLY A 70 -3.91 13.61 -14.39
C GLY A 70 -3.02 13.80 -15.62
N TRP A 71 -2.42 14.98 -15.83
CA TRP A 71 -1.56 15.24 -16.99
C TRP A 71 -0.39 14.24 -17.16
N GLN A 72 0.19 13.76 -16.06
CA GLN A 72 1.24 12.72 -16.09
C GLN A 72 0.73 11.38 -16.63
N SER A 73 -0.55 11.07 -16.42
CA SER A 73 -1.15 9.86 -17.02
C SER A 73 -1.47 10.08 -18.49
N ARG A 74 -1.85 11.30 -18.90
CA ARG A 74 -2.07 11.65 -20.31
C ARG A 74 -0.78 11.59 -21.12
N ILE A 75 0.31 12.16 -20.63
CA ILE A 75 1.60 12.10 -21.35
C ILE A 75 2.07 10.65 -21.50
N ASN A 76 1.91 9.82 -20.48
CA ASN A 76 2.21 8.39 -20.59
C ASN A 76 1.32 7.68 -21.62
N ALA A 77 0.05 8.05 -21.75
CA ALA A 77 -0.82 7.48 -22.78
C ALA A 77 -0.38 7.89 -24.20
N GLU A 78 0.03 9.13 -24.41
CA GLU A 78 0.57 9.57 -25.71
C GLU A 78 1.90 8.87 -26.05
N LEU A 79 2.79 8.68 -25.07
CA LEU A 79 4.02 7.91 -25.26
C LEU A 79 3.73 6.46 -25.65
N ARG A 80 2.70 5.85 -25.06
CA ARG A 80 2.25 4.50 -25.42
C ARG A 80 1.71 4.43 -26.85
N LYS A 81 0.86 5.38 -27.24
CA LYS A 81 0.36 5.50 -28.62
C LYS A 81 1.49 5.65 -29.63
N ALA A 82 2.49 6.49 -29.33
CA ALA A 82 3.66 6.68 -30.20
C ALA A 82 4.50 5.41 -30.39
N LEU A 83 4.49 4.51 -29.39
CA LEU A 83 5.18 3.22 -29.42
C LEU A 83 4.28 2.06 -29.88
N GLY A 84 2.98 2.30 -30.10
CA GLY A 84 2.01 1.28 -30.50
C GLY A 84 1.68 0.24 -29.42
N ILE A 85 1.77 0.60 -28.13
CA ILE A 85 1.51 -0.27 -26.97
C ILE A 85 0.35 0.21 -26.09
#